data_AF-A0A1W1DTB8-F1
#
_entry.id   AF-A0A1W1DTB8-F1
#
_cell.length_a   1.000
_cell.length_b   1.000
_cell.length_c   1.000
_cell.angle_alpha   90.00
_cell.angle_beta   90.00
_cell.angle_gamma   90.00
#
_symmetry.space_group_name_H-M   'P 1'
#
loop_
_entity.id
_entity.type
_entity.pdbx_description
1 polymer ?
#
loop_
_entity_poly.entity_id
_entity_poly.type
_entity_poly.pdbx_seq_one_letter_code
_entity_poly.pdbx_strand_id
1 'polypeptide(L)'
;MQDYVEFITPQFENTHINFHRIPLVDTSNPFSGQAVPAPEDSLVVTSVRIDGVDLQAVADKLPAEAMAFLQNDTTLVYKGSFMVDVMDIMLTPIIDGLMANK
;
A
#
# COMPACT_ATOMS: atom_id res chain seq x y z
N MET A 1 -20.07 13.34 -1.67
CA MET A 1 -19.73 11.90 -1.65
C MET A 1 -20.17 11.17 -2.90
N GLN A 2 -21.25 11.59 -3.57
CA GLN A 2 -21.71 10.95 -4.81
C GLN A 2 -20.59 10.85 -5.86
N ASP A 3 -19.92 11.95 -6.19
CA ASP A 3 -18.83 11.95 -7.17
C ASP A 3 -17.65 11.03 -6.80
N TYR A 4 -17.33 10.91 -5.50
CA TYR A 4 -16.28 10.01 -5.05
C TYR A 4 -16.64 8.55 -5.35
N VAL A 5 -17.89 8.17 -5.08
CA VAL A 5 -18.38 6.81 -5.34
C VAL A 5 -18.53 6.53 -6.83
N GLU A 6 -19.05 7.50 -7.60
CA GLU A 6 -19.32 7.30 -9.03
C GLU A 6 -18.04 7.35 -9.88
N PHE A 7 -17.07 8.20 -9.53
CA PHE A 7 -15.91 8.47 -10.39
C PHE A 7 -14.57 8.06 -9.80
N ILE A 8 -14.40 7.99 -8.48
CA ILE A 8 -13.10 7.67 -7.85
C ILE A 8 -13.01 6.19 -7.49
N THR A 9 -13.97 5.63 -6.75
CA THR A 9 -13.87 4.24 -6.28
C THR A 9 -13.72 3.18 -7.38
N PRO A 10 -14.36 3.30 -8.58
CA PRO A 10 -14.15 2.32 -9.65
C PRO A 10 -12.72 2.30 -10.20
N GLN A 11 -11.95 3.39 -10.04
CA GLN A 11 -10.56 3.42 -10.52
C GLN A 11 -9.68 2.44 -9.75
N PHE A 12 -9.97 2.17 -8.47
CA PHE A 12 -9.21 1.24 -7.63
C PHE A 12 -9.35 -0.22 -8.06
N GLU A 13 -10.28 -0.55 -8.96
CA GLU A 13 -10.40 -1.87 -9.59
C GLU A 13 -9.51 -2.01 -10.82
N ASN A 14 -9.16 -0.90 -11.47
CA ASN A 14 -8.35 -0.86 -12.69
C ASN A 14 -6.84 -0.75 -12.41
N THR A 15 -6.46 -0.61 -11.15
CA THR A 15 -5.06 -0.56 -10.72
C THR A 15 -4.47 -1.96 -10.60
N HIS A 16 -3.22 -2.11 -11.05
CA HIS A 16 -2.44 -3.34 -10.85
C HIS A 16 -2.00 -3.52 -9.40
N ILE A 17 -1.70 -2.41 -8.72
CA ILE A 17 -1.25 -2.39 -7.33
C ILE A 17 -1.96 -1.24 -6.61
N ASN A 18 -2.54 -1.51 -5.44
CA ASN A 18 -3.10 -0.48 -4.56
C ASN A 18 -2.30 -0.40 -3.28
N PHE A 19 -2.04 0.83 -2.80
CA PHE A 19 -1.46 1.11 -1.49
C PHE A 19 -2.49 1.83 -0.64
N HIS A 20 -3.18 1.11 0.24
CA HIS A 20 -4.24 1.67 1.06
C HIS A 20 -3.73 1.93 2.48
N ARG A 21 -3.58 3.21 2.84
CA ARG A 21 -3.12 3.62 4.17
C ARG A 21 -4.30 3.70 5.15
N ILE A 22 -4.18 2.99 6.26
CA ILE A 22 -5.20 2.86 7.31
C ILE A 22 -4.67 3.48 8.60
N PRO A 23 -5.30 4.53 9.15
CA PRO A 23 -4.88 5.13 10.41
C PRO A 23 -5.15 4.20 11.59
N LEU A 24 -4.23 4.19 12.57
CA LEU A 24 -4.35 3.49 13.85
C LEU A 24 -4.77 4.41 15.01
N VAL A 25 -5.00 5.68 14.71
CA VAL A 25 -5.55 6.68 15.63
C VAL A 25 -7.06 6.82 15.45
N ASP A 26 -7.74 7.41 16.43
CA ASP A 26 -9.19 7.64 16.36
C ASP A 26 -9.54 8.63 15.24
N THR A 27 -10.11 8.11 14.15
CA THR A 27 -10.66 8.90 13.05
C THR A 27 -12.18 8.80 12.96
N SER A 28 -12.86 8.51 14.08
CA SER A 28 -14.32 8.34 14.14
C SER A 28 -15.09 9.61 13.75
N ASN A 29 -14.53 10.79 14.03
CA ASN A 29 -15.05 12.08 13.56
C ASN A 29 -13.98 12.84 12.74
N PRO A 30 -13.95 12.69 11.40
CA PRO A 30 -12.97 13.34 10.54
C PRO A 30 -13.16 14.86 10.41
N PHE A 31 -14.26 15.42 10.92
CA PHE A 31 -14.55 16.86 10.90
C PHE A 31 -14.19 17.58 12.20
N SER A 32 -13.66 16.85 13.18
CA SER A 32 -13.29 17.38 14.50
C SER A 32 -12.08 18.33 14.48
N GLY A 33 -11.42 18.49 13.33
CA GLY A 33 -10.21 19.32 13.19
C GLY A 33 -8.94 18.67 13.74
N GLN A 34 -8.96 17.36 13.99
CA GLN A 34 -7.76 16.59 14.33
C GLN A 34 -6.72 16.66 13.21
N ALA A 35 -5.44 16.62 13.61
CA ALA A 35 -4.33 16.60 12.67
C ALA A 35 -4.35 15.32 11.82
N VAL A 36 -3.80 15.41 10.60
CA VAL A 36 -3.64 14.25 9.72
C VAL A 36 -2.73 13.23 10.43
N PRO A 37 -3.13 11.94 10.51
CA PRO A 37 -2.32 10.91 11.14
C PRO A 37 -0.92 10.81 10.51
N ALA A 38 0.12 10.70 11.33
CA ALA A 38 1.50 10.53 10.88
C ALA A 38 1.73 9.11 10.32
N PRO A 39 2.72 8.87 9.43
CA PRO A 39 2.99 7.55 8.86
C PRO A 39 3.20 6.45 9.91
N GLU A 40 3.86 6.77 11.01
CA GLU A 40 4.07 5.89 12.16
C GLU A 40 2.77 5.42 12.83
N ASP A 41 1.70 6.23 12.73
CA ASP A 41 0.38 5.98 13.28
C ASP A 41 -0.57 5.33 12.25
N SER A 42 -0.02 4.57 11.31
CA SER A 42 -0.80 3.91 10.28
C SER A 42 -0.23 2.57 9.84
N LEU A 43 -1.08 1.73 9.28
CA LEU A 43 -0.68 0.58 8.47
C LEU A 43 -0.93 0.89 7.01
N VAL A 44 -0.28 0.16 6.11
CA VAL A 44 -0.60 0.14 4.69
C VAL A 44 -0.96 -1.28 4.30
N VAL A 45 -2.09 -1.42 3.61
CA VAL A 45 -2.55 -2.65 2.97
C VAL A 45 -2.25 -2.53 1.49
N THR A 46 -1.25 -3.27 1.03
CA THR A 46 -0.86 -3.31 -0.38
C THR A 46 -1.44 -4.55 -1.04
N SER A 47 -2.34 -4.35 -2.01
CA SER A 47 -2.87 -5.45 -2.83
C SER A 47 -2.27 -5.43 -4.23
N VAL A 48 -1.87 -6.60 -4.72
CA VAL A 48 -1.21 -6.79 -6.02
C VAL A 48 -2.08 -7.72 -6.89
N ARG A 49 -2.38 -7.27 -8.11
CA ARG A 49 -3.24 -7.97 -9.09
C ARG A 49 -2.50 -8.33 -10.38
N ILE A 50 -1.18 -8.33 -10.34
CA ILE A 50 -0.31 -8.72 -11.44
C ILE A 50 0.57 -9.87 -11.01
N ASP A 51 0.89 -10.73 -11.96
CA ASP A 51 1.83 -11.82 -11.75
C ASP A 51 3.27 -11.31 -11.68
N GLY A 52 4.16 -12.13 -11.13
CA GLY A 52 5.61 -11.86 -11.10
C GLY A 52 6.09 -11.02 -9.92
N VAL A 53 5.21 -10.66 -8.98
CA VAL A 53 5.59 -10.04 -7.70
C VAL A 53 5.54 -11.07 -6.59
N ASP A 54 6.70 -11.39 -6.01
CA ASP A 54 6.80 -12.25 -4.83
C ASP A 54 6.68 -11.41 -3.55
N LEU A 55 5.48 -11.38 -2.95
CA LEU A 55 5.22 -10.59 -1.76
C LEU A 55 5.96 -11.11 -0.51
N GLN A 56 6.28 -12.40 -0.44
CA GLN A 56 7.06 -12.93 0.66
C GLN A 56 8.50 -12.44 0.57
N ALA A 57 9.10 -12.47 -0.63
CA ALA A 57 10.43 -11.92 -0.86
C ALA A 57 10.51 -10.40 -0.61
N VAL A 58 9.42 -9.66 -0.85
CA VAL A 58 9.31 -8.24 -0.46
C VAL A 58 9.31 -8.12 1.06
N ALA A 59 8.47 -8.90 1.76
CA ALA A 59 8.37 -8.86 3.22
C ALA A 59 9.69 -9.23 3.91
N ASP A 60 10.40 -10.24 3.41
CA ASP A 60 11.66 -10.74 3.98
C ASP A 60 12.81 -9.71 3.92
N LYS A 61 12.71 -8.72 3.03
CA LYS A 61 13.68 -7.61 2.92
C LYS A 61 13.42 -6.49 3.92
N LEU A 62 12.24 -6.46 4.54
CA LEU A 62 11.88 -5.42 5.50
C LEU A 62 12.41 -5.78 6.89
N PRO A 63 12.79 -4.78 7.69
CA PRO A 63 13.20 -5.01 9.07
C PRO A 63 11.99 -5.38 9.94
N ALA A 64 12.22 -6.03 11.09
CA ALA A 64 11.14 -6.53 11.95
C ALA A 64 10.19 -5.42 12.43
N GLU A 65 10.69 -4.19 12.58
CA GLU A 65 9.93 -3.00 12.98
C GLU A 65 8.88 -2.59 11.95
N ALA A 66 9.00 -3.05 10.69
CA ALA A 66 7.98 -2.84 9.68
C ALA A 66 6.69 -3.60 9.98
N MET A 67 6.73 -4.60 10.89
CA MET A 67 5.61 -5.49 11.21
C MET A 67 4.94 -6.02 9.95
N ALA A 68 5.75 -6.40 8.95
CA ALA A 68 5.26 -6.83 7.66
C ALA A 68 4.74 -8.27 7.74
N PHE A 69 3.53 -8.51 7.24
CA PHE A 69 2.97 -9.84 7.13
C PHE A 69 2.04 -9.94 5.92
N LEU A 70 1.98 -11.13 5.32
CA LEU A 70 1.03 -11.41 4.24
C LEU A 70 -0.33 -11.70 4.87
N GLN A 71 -1.35 -10.93 4.47
CA GLN A 71 -2.74 -11.24 4.82
C GLN A 71 -3.25 -12.42 3.96
N ASN A 72 -2.78 -12.51 2.72
CA ASN A 72 -2.96 -13.60 1.77
C ASN A 72 -1.89 -13.50 0.68
N ASP A 73 -1.91 -14.42 -0.30
CA ASP A 73 -0.91 -14.51 -1.37
C ASP A 73 -0.81 -13.25 -2.27
N THR A 74 -1.81 -12.36 -2.23
CA THR A 74 -1.88 -11.14 -3.06
C THR A 74 -1.91 -9.86 -2.25
N THR A 75 -1.81 -9.94 -0.91
CA THR A 75 -1.98 -8.79 -0.01
C THR A 75 -0.91 -8.78 1.08
N LEU A 76 -0.10 -7.72 1.09
CA LEU A 76 0.93 -7.45 2.09
C LEU A 76 0.47 -6.31 3.01
N VAL A 77 0.63 -6.48 4.31
CA VAL A 77 0.33 -5.46 5.33
C VAL A 77 1.60 -5.11 6.10
N TYR A 78 1.84 -3.82 6.36
CA TYR A 78 3.04 -3.33 7.05
C TYR A 78 2.79 -1.93 7.65
N LYS A 79 3.71 -1.43 8.48
CA LYS A 79 3.64 -0.08 9.06
C LYS A 79 3.83 1.01 8.01
N GLY A 80 3.03 2.07 8.09
CA GLY A 80 3.02 3.16 7.10
C GLY A 80 4.35 3.91 6.97
N SER A 81 5.20 3.90 8.01
CA SER A 81 6.56 4.46 7.94
C SER A 81 7.47 3.78 6.92
N PHE A 82 7.16 2.54 6.50
CA PHE A 82 7.93 1.74 5.53
C PHE A 82 7.31 1.73 4.13
N MET A 83 6.31 2.58 3.85
CA MET A 83 5.64 2.62 2.55
C MET A 83 6.59 2.88 1.39
N VAL A 84 7.54 3.81 1.56
CA VAL A 84 8.53 4.11 0.51
C VAL A 84 9.47 2.91 0.30
N ASP A 85 9.94 2.27 1.38
CA ASP A 85 10.80 1.09 1.27
C ASP A 85 10.11 -0.05 0.52
N VAL A 86 8.83 -0.31 0.82
CA VAL A 86 8.03 -1.32 0.12
C VAL A 86 7.84 -0.95 -1.35
N MET A 87 7.55 0.33 -1.65
CA MET A 87 7.41 0.80 -3.02
C MET A 87 8.72 0.62 -3.79
N ASP A 88 9.87 0.96 -3.22
CA ASP A 88 11.17 0.79 -3.89
C ASP A 88 11.48 -0.69 -4.15
N ILE A 89 11.36 -1.54 -3.13
CA ILE A 89 11.63 -2.99 -3.26
C ILE A 89 10.72 -3.64 -4.31
N MET A 90 9.45 -3.25 -4.35
CA MET A 90 8.44 -3.87 -5.21
C MET A 90 8.43 -3.27 -6.62
N LEU A 91 8.48 -1.95 -6.77
CA LEU A 91 8.24 -1.27 -8.03
C LEU A 91 9.51 -1.11 -8.88
N THR A 92 10.70 -1.00 -8.28
CA THR A 92 11.95 -0.89 -9.05
C THR A 92 12.10 -1.99 -10.12
N PRO A 93 12.00 -3.31 -9.79
CA PRO A 93 12.14 -4.35 -10.82
C PRO A 93 11.03 -4.30 -11.88
N ILE A 94 9.82 -3.85 -11.52
CA ILE A 94 8.71 -3.69 -12.47
C ILE A 94 9.03 -2.57 -13.46
N ILE A 95 9.51 -1.42 -12.96
CA ILE A 95 9.88 -0.27 -13.78
C ILE A 95 11.06 -0.61 -14.69
N ASP A 96 12.08 -1.28 -14.18
CA ASP A 96 13.21 -1.75 -14.98
C ASP A 96 12.76 -2.67 -16.11
N GLY A 97 11.82 -3.58 -15.83
CA GLY A 97 11.21 -4.45 -16.84
C GLY A 97 10.45 -3.67 -17.92
N LEU A 98 9.72 -2.62 -17.55
CA LEU A 98 9.01 -1.76 -18.52
C LEU A 98 10.01 -0.96 -19.39
N MET A 99 11.10 -0.48 -18.79
CA MET A 99 12.14 0.28 -19.50
C MET A 99 12.92 -0.58 -20.48
N ALA A 100 13.19 -1.85 -20.13
CA ALA A 100 13.89 -2.80 -21.00
C ALA A 100 13.04 -3.27 -22.20
N ASN A 101 11.72 -3.32 -22.05
CA ASN A 101 10.77 -3.77 -23.08
C ASN A 101 10.22 -2.61 -23.93
N LYS A 102 10.99 -1.52 -24.06
CA LYS A 102 10.58 -0.31 -24.77
C LYS A 102 10.75 -0.42 -26.29
#